data_AF-U6EA63-F1
#
_entry.id   AF-U6EA63-F1
#
_cell.length_a   1.000
_cell.length_b   1.000
_cell.length_c   1.000
_cell.angle_alpha   90.00
_cell.angle_beta   90.00
_cell.angle_gamma   90.00
#
_symmetry.space_group_name_H-M   'P 1'
#
loop_
_entity.id
_entity.type
_entity.pdbx_description
1 polymer ?
#
loop_
_entity_poly.entity_id
_entity_poly.type
_entity_poly.pdbx_seq_one_letter_code
_entity_poly.pdbx_strand_id
1 'polypeptide(L)'
;MNVLTSFILGYPGETKEDMNQTIDFSIKLKPDYSQYSILTPFPGTPIYRELNGKGLISSKNWDKYTVLEPVLDYEKMGLNKSMVKRKLVEAYLKFYTRPNYLLKHRYMIKEIFKIILRSFILPKLKGDTGKGWYQDMNKSSHS
;
A
#
# COMPACT_ATOMS: atom_id res chain seq x y z
N MET A 1 -19.90 -8.90 15.08
CA MET A 1 -18.96 -9.78 14.34
C MET A 1 -17.95 -8.87 13.68
N ASN A 2 -16.65 -9.09 13.90
CA ASN A 2 -15.59 -8.25 13.33
C ASN A 2 -15.02 -8.97 12.11
N VAL A 3 -15.08 -8.34 10.94
CA VAL A 3 -14.54 -8.89 9.68
C VAL A 3 -13.28 -8.13 9.27
N LEU A 4 -12.21 -8.88 9.02
CA LEU A 4 -10.95 -8.39 8.45
C LEU A 4 -10.80 -8.95 7.04
N THR A 5 -10.52 -8.07 6.08
CA THR A 5 -10.15 -8.44 4.71
C THR A 5 -8.68 -8.16 4.45
N SER A 6 -8.05 -8.92 3.57
CA SER A 6 -6.68 -8.66 3.12
C SER A 6 -6.61 -8.66 1.60
N PHE A 7 -5.88 -7.70 1.04
CA PHE A 7 -5.71 -7.52 -0.40
C PHE A 7 -4.24 -7.29 -0.73
N ILE A 8 -3.86 -7.77 -1.91
CA ILE A 8 -2.53 -7.59 -2.51
C ILE A 8 -2.70 -6.68 -3.72
N LEU A 9 -1.83 -5.69 -3.84
CA LEU A 9 -1.73 -4.77 -4.98
C LEU A 9 -0.35 -4.91 -5.64
N GLY A 10 -0.26 -4.50 -6.90
CA GLY A 10 0.97 -4.55 -7.68
C GLY A 10 1.38 -5.98 -8.02
N TYR A 11 0.41 -6.85 -8.31
CA TYR A 11 0.72 -8.16 -8.88
C TYR A 11 1.33 -7.98 -10.29
N PRO A 12 2.32 -8.80 -10.72
CA PRO A 12 2.87 -8.75 -12.07
C PRO A 12 1.78 -8.83 -13.14
N GLY A 13 1.67 -7.78 -13.96
CA GLY A 13 0.63 -7.66 -14.99
C GLY A 13 -0.64 -6.91 -14.56
N GLU A 14 -0.78 -6.55 -13.28
CA GLU A 14 -1.89 -5.75 -12.78
C GLU A 14 -1.78 -4.29 -13.26
N THR A 15 -2.87 -3.72 -13.77
CA THR A 15 -2.91 -2.32 -14.21
C THR A 15 -3.27 -1.36 -13.07
N LYS A 16 -3.18 -0.05 -13.33
CA LYS A 16 -3.67 0.97 -12.40
C LYS A 16 -5.18 0.83 -12.17
N GLU A 17 -5.91 0.45 -13.22
CA GLU A 17 -7.35 0.26 -13.22
C GLU A 17 -7.73 -0.97 -12.39
N ASP A 18 -7.00 -2.08 -12.51
CA ASP A 18 -7.21 -3.27 -11.68
C ASP A 18 -7.01 -2.98 -10.19
N MET A 19 -5.94 -2.25 -9.84
CA MET A 19 -5.72 -1.82 -8.45
C MET A 19 -6.86 -0.93 -7.94
N ASN A 20 -7.44 -0.05 -8.78
CA ASN A 20 -8.62 0.74 -8.39
C ASN A 20 -9.83 -0.16 -8.13
N GLN A 21 -10.07 -1.14 -8.99
CA GLN A 21 -11.17 -2.09 -8.81
C GLN A 21 -11.03 -2.88 -7.52
N THR A 22 -9.81 -3.33 -7.18
CA THR A 22 -9.52 -3.99 -5.90
C THR A 22 -9.82 -3.08 -4.70
N ILE A 23 -9.41 -1.81 -4.77
CA ILE A 23 -9.69 -0.84 -3.71
C ILE A 23 -11.20 -0.61 -3.57
N ASP A 24 -11.90 -0.37 -4.67
CA ASP A 24 -13.34 -0.09 -4.65
C ASP A 24 -14.13 -1.34 -4.17
N PHE A 25 -13.71 -2.53 -4.58
CA PHE A 25 -14.26 -3.79 -4.11
C PHE A 25 -14.08 -3.96 -2.60
N SER A 26 -12.87 -3.74 -2.08
CA SER A 26 -12.59 -3.82 -0.64
C SER A 26 -13.47 -2.90 0.20
N ILE A 27 -13.82 -1.73 -0.32
CA ILE A 27 -14.70 -0.76 0.32
C ILE A 27 -16.16 -1.23 0.25
N LYS A 28 -16.58 -1.74 -0.91
CA LYS A 28 -17.94 -2.24 -1.16
C LYS A 28 -18.33 -3.40 -0.24
N LEU A 29 -17.37 -4.23 0.16
CA LEU A 29 -17.59 -5.32 1.12
C LEU A 29 -17.98 -4.84 2.53
N LYS A 30 -17.73 -3.56 2.85
CA LYS A 30 -17.99 -2.95 4.17
C LYS A 30 -17.42 -3.75 5.37
N PRO A 31 -16.18 -4.29 5.31
CA PRO A 31 -15.59 -4.94 6.47
C PRO A 31 -15.22 -3.89 7.53
N ASP A 32 -15.08 -4.34 8.77
CA ASP A 32 -14.66 -3.49 9.89
C ASP A 32 -13.22 -3.01 9.70
N TYR A 33 -12.35 -3.90 9.20
CA TYR A 33 -10.94 -3.63 8.95
C TYR A 33 -10.49 -4.18 7.60
N SER A 34 -9.51 -3.52 6.98
CA SER A 34 -8.84 -4.05 5.80
C SER A 34 -7.34 -3.80 5.85
N GLN A 35 -6.60 -4.84 5.49
CA GLN A 35 -5.16 -4.80 5.27
C GLN A 35 -4.88 -4.76 3.77
N TYR A 36 -3.96 -3.91 3.36
CA TYR A 36 -3.45 -3.87 2.00
C TYR A 36 -1.94 -4.09 2.03
N SER A 37 -1.45 -4.80 1.04
CA SER A 37 -0.04 -5.11 0.85
C SER A 37 0.36 -4.94 -0.61
N ILE A 38 1.64 -4.73 -0.85
CA ILE A 38 2.25 -4.85 -2.18
C ILE A 38 2.79 -6.28 -2.30
N LEU A 39 2.62 -6.91 -3.47
CA LEU A 39 3.16 -8.25 -3.71
C LEU A 39 4.66 -8.29 -3.35
N THR A 40 4.98 -9.12 -2.37
CA THR A 40 6.34 -9.36 -1.91
C THR A 40 6.64 -10.84 -2.07
N PRO A 41 7.43 -11.24 -3.09
CA PRO A 41 7.75 -12.64 -3.31
C PRO A 41 8.76 -13.12 -2.27
N PHE A 42 8.31 -13.80 -1.21
CA PHE A 42 9.24 -14.32 -0.20
C PHE A 42 10.09 -15.48 -0.74
N PRO A 43 11.37 -15.60 -0.34
CA PRO A 43 12.24 -16.71 -0.74
C PRO A 43 11.61 -18.08 -0.50
N GLY A 44 11.82 -18.99 -1.43
CA GLY A 44 11.25 -20.34 -1.37
C GLY A 44 9.81 -20.45 -1.88
N THR A 45 9.09 -19.33 -2.09
CA THR A 45 7.76 -19.37 -2.70
C THR A 45 7.83 -19.64 -4.21
N PRO A 46 6.80 -20.27 -4.83
CA PRO A 46 6.74 -20.44 -6.27
C PRO A 46 6.88 -19.13 -7.04
N ILE A 47 6.19 -18.08 -6.59
CA ILE A 47 6.23 -16.76 -7.22
C ILE A 47 7.61 -16.10 -7.12
N TYR A 48 8.37 -16.34 -6.04
CA TYR A 48 9.77 -15.91 -5.97
C TYR A 48 10.62 -16.57 -7.04
N ARG A 49 10.51 -17.89 -7.21
CA ARG A 49 11.29 -18.61 -8.23
C ARG A 49 10.97 -18.10 -9.63
N GLU A 50 9.68 -17.89 -9.91
CA GLU A 50 9.22 -17.36 -11.19
C GLU A 50 9.78 -15.96 -11.47
N LEU A 51 9.58 -15.01 -10.54
CA LEU A 51 9.97 -13.62 -10.74
C LEU A 51 11.48 -13.43 -10.69
N ASN A 52 12.19 -14.22 -9.86
CA ASN A 52 13.65 -14.24 -9.86
C ASN A 52 14.20 -14.80 -11.19
N GLY A 53 13.61 -15.87 -11.72
CA GLY A 53 13.99 -16.43 -13.03
C GLY A 53 13.79 -15.45 -14.19
N LYS A 54 12.79 -14.57 -14.08
CA LYS A 54 12.51 -13.48 -15.04
C LYS A 54 13.36 -12.22 -14.80
N GLY A 55 14.20 -12.19 -13.76
CA GLY A 55 15.02 -11.00 -13.42
C GLY A 55 14.19 -9.79 -12.97
N LEU A 56 13.02 -10.02 -12.37
CA LEU A 56 12.05 -8.99 -11.96
C LEU A 56 12.16 -8.61 -10.47
N ILE A 57 13.04 -9.25 -9.70
CA ILE A 57 13.28 -8.87 -8.30
C ILE A 57 14.33 -7.75 -8.26
N SER A 58 13.95 -6.56 -7.79
CA SER A 58 14.83 -5.38 -7.75
C SER A 58 15.76 -5.34 -6.54
N SER A 59 15.50 -6.13 -5.49
CA SER A 59 16.39 -6.22 -4.32
C SER A 59 16.28 -7.56 -3.60
N LYS A 60 17.42 -8.13 -3.18
CA LYS A 60 17.50 -9.28 -2.27
C LYS A 60 17.82 -8.88 -0.82
N ASN A 61 17.74 -7.58 -0.51
CA ASN A 61 17.82 -7.13 0.87
C ASN A 61 16.51 -7.49 1.58
N TRP A 62 16.55 -8.50 2.44
CA TRP A 62 15.39 -9.03 3.16
C TRP A 62 14.73 -8.02 4.10
N ASP A 63 15.47 -7.01 4.58
CA ASP A 63 14.91 -5.93 5.41
C ASP A 63 13.85 -5.10 4.66
N LYS A 64 13.84 -5.17 3.32
CA LYS A 64 12.85 -4.48 2.47
C LYS A 64 11.59 -5.32 2.21
N TYR A 65 11.53 -6.58 2.65
CA TYR A 65 10.43 -7.50 2.37
C TYR A 65 9.29 -7.32 3.40
N THR A 66 8.81 -6.08 3.51
CA THR A 66 7.88 -5.63 4.56
C THR A 66 6.41 -5.63 4.13
N VAL A 67 6.10 -6.12 2.93
CA VAL A 67 4.78 -6.01 2.27
C VAL A 67 4.28 -4.59 2.00
N LEU A 68 5.03 -3.56 2.42
CA LEU A 68 4.72 -2.15 2.19
C LEU A 68 5.72 -1.49 1.22
N GLU A 69 6.92 -2.07 1.11
CA GLU A 69 7.96 -1.61 0.19
C GLU A 69 7.99 -2.48 -1.07
N PRO A 70 7.91 -1.89 -2.27
CA PRO A 70 8.00 -2.66 -3.50
C PRO A 70 9.43 -3.19 -3.73
N VAL A 71 9.57 -4.51 -3.79
CA VAL A 71 10.83 -5.24 -4.05
C VAL A 71 10.94 -5.83 -5.46
N LEU A 72 9.92 -5.56 -6.29
CA LEU A 72 9.92 -5.88 -7.72
C LEU A 72 10.43 -4.71 -8.56
N ASP A 73 10.88 -5.02 -9.76
CA ASP A 73 11.21 -4.09 -10.84
C ASP A 73 9.94 -3.86 -11.66
N TYR A 74 9.11 -2.91 -11.22
CA TYR A 74 7.82 -2.62 -11.84
C TYR A 74 7.98 -2.02 -13.23
N GLU A 75 9.07 -1.28 -13.44
CA GLU A 75 9.42 -0.62 -14.69
C GLU A 75 9.62 -1.64 -15.81
N LYS A 76 10.31 -2.76 -15.54
CA LYS A 76 10.42 -3.88 -16.49
C LYS A 76 9.09 -4.56 -16.83
N MET A 77 8.06 -4.37 -16.00
CA MET A 77 6.72 -4.92 -16.21
C MET A 77 5.76 -3.91 -16.85
N GLY A 78 6.26 -2.74 -17.30
CA GLY A 78 5.41 -1.68 -17.85
C GLY A 78 4.61 -0.92 -16.79
N LEU A 79 4.96 -1.08 -15.51
CA LEU A 79 4.34 -0.40 -14.38
C LEU A 79 5.31 0.61 -13.76
N ASN A 80 4.80 1.45 -12.87
CA ASN A 80 5.61 2.42 -12.16
C ASN A 80 5.63 2.08 -10.66
N LYS A 81 6.82 1.85 -10.10
CA LYS A 81 7.00 1.50 -8.69
C LYS A 81 6.39 2.54 -7.73
N SER A 82 6.54 3.82 -8.04
CA SER A 82 5.98 4.90 -7.23
C SER A 82 4.45 4.93 -7.29
N MET A 83 3.86 4.53 -8.42
CA MET A 83 2.41 4.44 -8.60
C MET A 83 1.83 3.31 -7.75
N VAL A 84 2.44 2.12 -7.74
CA VAL A 84 2.04 1.00 -6.88
C VAL A 84 2.07 1.40 -5.40
N LYS A 85 3.15 2.08 -4.98
CA LYS A 85 3.25 2.61 -3.62
C LYS A 85 2.17 3.64 -3.30
N ARG A 86 1.85 4.54 -4.25
CA ARG A 86 0.74 5.50 -4.11
C ARG A 86 -0.61 4.79 -4.00
N LYS A 87 -0.83 3.70 -4.74
CA LYS A 87 -2.07 2.90 -4.67
C LYS A 87 -2.24 2.22 -3.33
N LEU A 88 -1.16 1.71 -2.74
CA LEU A 88 -1.20 1.23 -1.35
C LEU A 88 -1.69 2.33 -0.40
N VAL A 89 -1.12 3.54 -0.50
CA VAL A 89 -1.54 4.69 0.31
C VAL A 89 -3.01 5.05 0.09
N GLU A 90 -3.43 5.11 -1.16
CA GLU A 90 -4.79 5.42 -1.56
C GLU A 90 -5.79 4.40 -1.02
N ALA A 91 -5.45 3.11 -1.04
CA ALA A 91 -6.28 2.02 -0.51
C ALA A 91 -6.60 2.24 0.97
N TYR A 92 -5.55 2.43 1.79
CA TYR A 92 -5.71 2.71 3.22
C TYR A 92 -6.53 3.99 3.45
N LEU A 93 -6.24 5.07 2.74
CA LEU A 93 -6.95 6.32 2.94
C LEU A 93 -8.42 6.22 2.56
N LYS A 94 -8.74 5.74 1.36
CA LYS A 94 -10.13 5.59 0.91
C LYS A 94 -10.93 4.67 1.85
N PHE A 95 -10.31 3.60 2.36
CA PHE A 95 -10.97 2.70 3.30
C PHE A 95 -11.20 3.34 4.67
N TYR A 96 -10.19 3.98 5.25
CA TYR A 96 -10.30 4.50 6.61
C TYR A 96 -10.98 5.88 6.70
N THR A 97 -11.18 6.58 5.58
CA THR A 97 -11.95 7.84 5.50
C THR A 97 -13.44 7.63 5.22
N ARG A 98 -13.91 6.37 5.08
CA ARG A 98 -15.35 6.08 4.85
C ARG A 98 -16.20 6.70 5.97
N PRO A 99 -17.32 7.38 5.65
CA PRO A 99 -18.16 8.04 6.66
C PRO A 99 -18.56 7.12 7.81
N ASN A 100 -19.02 5.90 7.50
CA ASN A 100 -19.41 4.92 8.52
C ASN A 100 -18.24 4.50 9.42
N TYR A 101 -17.01 4.45 8.89
CA TYR A 101 -15.83 4.12 9.70
C TYR A 101 -15.46 5.29 10.61
N LEU A 102 -15.43 6.52 10.08
CA LEU A 102 -15.11 7.73 10.84
C LEU A 102 -16.12 8.02 11.96
N LEU A 103 -17.42 7.79 11.71
CA LEU A 103 -18.46 7.94 12.73
C LEU A 103 -18.25 6.98 13.90
N LYS A 104 -17.87 5.73 13.62
CA LYS A 104 -17.49 4.75 14.65
C LYS A 104 -16.18 5.11 15.35
N HIS A 105 -15.23 5.72 14.65
CA HIS A 105 -13.87 5.99 15.12
C HIS A 105 -13.55 7.49 15.15
N ARG A 106 -14.38 8.30 15.82
CA ARG A 106 -14.27 9.78 15.84
C ARG A 106 -12.89 10.32 16.24
N TYR A 107 -12.15 9.60 17.09
CA TYR A 107 -10.79 9.96 17.51
C TYR A 107 -9.76 9.83 16.39
N MET A 108 -10.00 8.96 15.41
CA MET A 108 -9.12 8.76 14.25
C MET A 108 -9.21 9.90 13.23
N ILE A 109 -10.28 10.71 13.27
CA ILE A 109 -10.48 11.82 12.32
C ILE A 109 -9.28 12.77 12.35
N LYS A 110 -8.74 13.06 13.54
CA LYS A 110 -7.57 13.93 13.72
C LYS A 110 -6.32 13.35 13.04
N GLU A 111 -6.05 12.06 13.23
CA GLU A 111 -4.89 11.39 12.63
C GLU A 111 -5.03 11.25 11.11
N ILE A 112 -6.23 10.93 10.61
CA ILE A 112 -6.51 10.87 9.18
C ILE A 112 -6.31 12.24 8.53
N PHE A 113 -6.79 13.32 9.16
CA PHE A 113 -6.56 14.68 8.68
C PHE A 113 -5.07 15.02 8.63
N LYS A 114 -4.31 14.65 9.66
CA LYS A 114 -2.85 14.80 9.71
C LYS A 114 -2.15 14.01 8.58
N ILE A 115 -2.58 12.78 8.31
CA ILE A 115 -2.04 11.94 7.22
C ILE A 115 -2.36 12.56 5.86
N ILE A 116 -3.59 13.03 5.62
CA ILE A 116 -4.00 13.67 4.37
C ILE A 116 -3.20 14.95 4.14
N LEU A 117 -3.11 15.82 5.15
CA LEU A 117 -2.32 17.05 5.09
C LEU A 117 -0.86 16.74 4.74
N ARG A 118 -0.27 15.73 5.40
CA ARG A 118 1.12 15.33 5.17
C ARG A 118 1.36 14.64 3.83
N SER A 119 0.41 13.86 3.33
CA SER A 119 0.58 13.03 2.13
C SER A 119 0.21 13.75 0.84
N PHE A 120 -0.72 14.71 0.89
CA PHE A 120 -1.26 15.36 -0.32
C PHE A 120 -1.05 16.88 -0.33
N ILE A 121 -1.09 17.55 0.81
CA ILE A 121 -1.06 19.03 0.87
C ILE A 121 0.39 19.53 1.03
N LEU A 122 1.11 19.02 2.03
CA LEU A 122 2.51 19.41 2.30
C LEU A 122 3.48 19.15 1.12
N PRO A 123 3.42 18.02 0.40
CA PRO A 123 4.30 17.77 -0.73
C PRO A 123 4.00 18.71 -1.91
N LYS A 124 2.71 18.99 -2.14
CA LYS A 124 2.24 19.87 -3.22
C LYS A 124 2.63 21.34 -2.97
N LEU A 125 2.73 21.76 -1.71
CA LEU A 125 3.20 23.09 -1.31
C LEU A 125 4.73 23.25 -1.37
N LYS A 126 5.50 22.19 -1.11
CA LYS A 126 6.98 22.23 -1.09
C LYS A 126 7.65 21.94 -2.43
N GLY A 127 6.88 21.58 -3.46
CA GLY A 127 7.44 21.18 -4.76
C GLY A 127 8.26 19.88 -4.72
N ASP A 128 8.08 19.08 -3.66
CA ASP A 128 8.88 17.88 -3.39
C ASP A 128 8.00 16.62 -3.46
N THR A 129 8.53 15.52 -4.01
CA THR A 129 7.82 14.26 -4.04
C THR A 129 7.77 13.67 -2.64
N GLY A 130 6.57 13.65 -2.04
CA GLY A 130 6.37 13.36 -0.62
C GLY A 130 7.04 12.06 -0.15
N LYS A 131 7.94 12.17 0.84
CA LYS A 131 8.38 11.04 1.66
C LYS A 131 7.16 10.37 2.29
N GLY A 132 6.93 9.10 1.97
CA GLY A 132 5.76 8.34 2.43
C GLY A 132 5.80 8.12 3.93
N TRP A 133 4.71 8.45 4.62
CA TRP A 133 4.54 8.32 6.08
C TRP A 133 4.72 6.89 6.62
N TYR A 134 4.56 5.86 5.79
CA TYR A 134 4.88 4.47 6.15
C TYR A 134 6.33 4.27 6.58
N GLN A 135 7.26 5.11 6.14
CA GLN A 135 8.66 5.06 6.59
C GLN A 135 8.79 5.37 8.09
N ASP A 136 7.87 6.14 8.66
CA ASP A 136 7.86 6.44 10.10
C ASP A 136 7.18 5.34 10.92
N MET A 137 6.28 4.54 10.33
CA MET A 137 5.68 3.38 11.01
C MET A 137 6.71 2.29 11.33
N ASN A 138 7.79 2.20 10.55
CA ASN A 138 8.89 1.27 10.82
C ASN A 138 9.80 1.72 11.98
N LYS A 139 9.69 2.97 12.44
CA LYS A 139 10.47 3.47 13.59
C LYS A 139 9.79 3.21 14.94
N SER A 140 8.48 2.96 14.96
CA SER A 140 7.71 2.74 16.20
C SER A 140 7.66 1.28 16.67
N SER A 141 8.40 0.36 16.03
CA SER A 141 8.52 -1.04 16.44
C SER A 141 9.82 -1.37 17.19
N HIS A 142 10.64 -0.36 17.49
CA HIS A 142 11.89 -0.48 18.23
C HIS A 142 11.90 0.46 19.44
N SER A 143 10.91 0.31 20.31
CA SER A 143 10.85 0.96 21.63
C SER A 143 10.17 0.03 22.62
#